data_AF-A0A959RQW6-F1
#
_entry.id   AF-A0A959RQW6-F1
#
_cell.length_a   1.000
_cell.length_b   1.000
_cell.length_c   1.000
_cell.angle_alpha   90.00
_cell.angle_beta   90.00
_cell.angle_gamma   90.00
#
_symmetry.space_group_name_H-M   'P 1'
#
loop_
_entity.id
_entity.type
_entity.pdbx_description
1 polymer ?
#
loop_
_entity_poly.entity_id
_entity_poly.type
_entity_poly.pdbx_seq_one_letter_code
_entity_poly.pdbx_strand_id
1 'polypeptide(L)'
;MKINVDSEIGELEGVIVHTPGKEVENMTPQNAERALYSDILNLSVASKEYIQFKKVLKKVTTVYEVSDLLKTVLSDQESKR
;
A
#
# COMPACT_ATOMS: atom_id res chain seq x y z
N MET A 1 14.75 7.88 -11.68
CA MET A 1 13.38 8.42 -11.84
C MET A 1 13.29 9.70 -11.02
N LYS A 2 12.69 10.76 -11.55
CA LYS A 2 12.40 11.99 -10.81
C LYS A 2 10.93 11.93 -10.40
N ILE A 3 10.63 12.15 -9.12
CA ILE A 3 9.24 12.21 -8.65
C ILE A 3 8.63 13.52 -9.18
N ASN A 4 7.46 13.43 -9.80
CA ASN A 4 6.76 14.58 -10.35
C ASN A 4 5.25 14.45 -10.11
N VAL A 5 4.69 15.34 -9.29
CA VAL A 5 3.25 15.33 -8.94
C VAL A 5 2.78 16.79 -8.96
N ASP A 6 2.32 17.23 -10.12
CA ASP A 6 1.92 18.63 -10.35
C ASP A 6 0.39 18.82 -10.47
N SER A 7 -0.38 17.73 -10.41
CA SER A 7 -1.85 17.74 -10.54
C SER A 7 -2.49 16.57 -9.80
N GLU A 8 -3.67 16.77 -9.22
CA GLU A 8 -4.48 15.74 -8.56
C GLU A 8 -5.45 15.02 -9.52
N ILE A 9 -5.64 15.55 -10.73
CA ILE A 9 -6.59 15.03 -11.74
C ILE A 9 -5.94 14.73 -13.09
N GLY A 10 -4.63 14.92 -13.20
CA GLY A 10 -3.85 14.61 -14.40
C GLY A 10 -3.74 13.11 -14.66
N GLU A 11 -3.10 12.74 -15.77
CA GLU A 11 -2.84 11.35 -16.09
C GLU A 11 -1.92 10.70 -15.04
N LEU A 12 -2.34 9.54 -14.54
CA LEU A 12 -1.62 8.82 -13.50
C LEU A 12 -0.55 7.90 -14.13
N GLU A 13 0.72 8.29 -14.06
CA GLU A 13 1.83 7.52 -14.65
C GLU A 13 2.42 6.45 -13.70
N GLY A 14 2.31 6.68 -12.39
CA GLY A 14 2.73 5.72 -11.38
C GLY A 14 2.06 5.93 -10.04
N VAL A 15 1.81 4.83 -9.31
CA VAL A 15 1.19 4.86 -7.98
C VAL A 15 1.88 3.88 -7.04
N ILE A 16 2.06 4.28 -5.77
CA ILE A 16 2.54 3.42 -4.70
C ILE A 16 1.35 2.97 -3.86
N VAL A 17 1.23 1.67 -3.63
CA VAL A 17 0.17 1.06 -2.83
C VAL A 17 0.76 0.11 -1.78
N HIS A 18 0.02 -0.13 -0.71
CA HIS A 18 0.36 -1.12 0.32
C HIS A 18 -0.78 -2.12 0.46
N THR A 19 -0.51 -3.40 0.18
CA THR A 19 -1.51 -4.45 0.34
C THR A 19 -1.72 -4.78 1.83
N PRO A 20 -2.97 -4.73 2.35
CA PRO A 20 -3.25 -5.09 3.73
C PRO A 20 -2.79 -6.51 4.06
N GLY A 21 -2.10 -6.67 5.19
CA GLY A 21 -1.56 -7.93 5.68
C GLY A 21 -1.88 -8.20 7.15
N LYS A 22 -0.94 -8.84 7.85
CA LYS A 22 -1.09 -9.26 9.26
C LYS A 22 -1.39 -8.10 10.20
N GLU A 23 -1.05 -6.88 9.83
CA GLU A 23 -1.38 -5.67 10.59
C GLU A 23 -2.90 -5.50 10.76
N VAL A 24 -3.71 -5.93 9.79
CA VAL A 24 -5.17 -5.92 9.90
C VAL A 24 -5.67 -7.08 10.73
N GLU A 25 -5.08 -8.28 10.58
CA GLU A 25 -5.46 -9.47 11.36
C GLU A 25 -5.18 -9.30 12.86
N ASN A 26 -4.07 -8.65 13.21
CA ASN A 26 -3.66 -8.42 14.60
C ASN A 26 -4.32 -7.18 15.22
N MET A 27 -5.29 -6.57 14.52
CA MET A 27 -5.99 -5.40 15.01
C MET A 27 -6.93 -5.79 16.17
N THR A 28 -6.86 -5.05 17.26
CA THR A 28 -7.70 -5.16 18.45
C THR A 28 -8.50 -3.86 18.60
N PRO A 29 -9.63 -3.85 19.34
CA PRO A 29 -10.44 -2.63 19.49
C PRO A 29 -9.61 -1.42 19.99
N GLN A 30 -8.71 -1.67 20.94
CA GLN A 30 -7.87 -0.65 21.55
C GLN A 30 -6.79 -0.11 20.59
N ASN A 31 -6.25 -0.96 19.70
CA ASN A 31 -5.26 -0.51 18.74
C ASN A 31 -5.89 0.09 17.48
N ALA A 32 -7.12 -0.31 17.12
CA ALA A 32 -7.89 0.26 16.02
C ALA A 32 -8.20 1.74 16.29
N GLU A 33 -8.72 2.05 17.48
CA GLU A 33 -9.02 3.44 17.90
C GLU A 33 -7.74 4.30 17.91
N ARG A 34 -6.64 3.76 18.44
CA ARG A 34 -5.33 4.42 18.43
C ARG A 34 -4.75 4.61 17.02
N ALA A 35 -5.05 3.68 16.11
CA ALA A 35 -4.64 3.72 14.71
C ALA A 35 -5.66 4.48 13.83
N LEU A 36 -6.64 5.16 14.43
CA LEU A 36 -7.66 5.97 13.76
C LEU A 36 -8.56 5.17 12.80
N TYR A 37 -8.69 3.87 13.01
CA TYR A 37 -9.68 3.06 12.31
C TYR A 37 -11.04 3.21 12.99
N SER A 38 -12.07 3.45 12.18
CA SER A 38 -13.45 3.54 12.63
C SER A 38 -14.05 2.18 13.03
N ASP A 39 -13.45 1.07 12.58
CA ASP A 39 -13.86 -0.30 12.95
C ASP A 39 -12.70 -1.30 12.73
N ILE A 40 -12.82 -2.49 13.30
CA ILE A 40 -11.90 -3.60 13.05
C ILE A 40 -12.19 -4.17 11.66
N LEU A 41 -11.18 -4.16 10.80
CA LEU A 41 -11.30 -4.64 9.43
C LEU A 41 -11.17 -6.16 9.35
N ASN A 42 -12.00 -6.78 8.51
CA ASN A 42 -11.82 -8.18 8.14
C ASN A 42 -10.77 -8.32 7.04
N LEU A 43 -9.61 -8.89 7.36
CA LEU A 43 -8.50 -9.06 6.41
C LEU A 43 -8.92 -9.82 5.14
N SER A 44 -9.76 -10.85 5.25
CA SER A 44 -10.18 -11.65 4.08
C SER A 44 -11.03 -10.84 3.11
N VAL A 45 -11.88 -9.95 3.62
CA VAL A 45 -12.70 -9.06 2.79
C VAL A 45 -11.82 -7.96 2.19
N ALA A 46 -11.07 -7.25 3.03
CA ALA A 46 -10.17 -6.18 2.62
C ALA A 46 -9.16 -6.65 1.56
N SER A 47 -8.59 -7.85 1.72
CA SER A 47 -7.67 -8.43 0.76
C SER A 47 -8.31 -8.64 -0.62
N LYS A 48 -9.55 -9.13 -0.67
CA LYS A 48 -10.27 -9.36 -1.93
C LYS A 48 -10.56 -8.04 -2.66
N GLU A 49 -11.05 -7.05 -1.92
CA GLU A 49 -11.31 -5.71 -2.46
C GLU A 49 -10.01 -5.06 -2.97
N TYR A 50 -8.93 -5.15 -2.18
CA TYR A 50 -7.65 -4.57 -2.55
C TYR A 50 -7.01 -5.25 -3.75
N ILE A 51 -7.18 -6.57 -3.91
CA ILE A 51 -6.78 -7.30 -5.13
C ILE A 51 -7.52 -6.75 -6.35
N GLN A 52 -8.82 -6.50 -6.24
CA GLN A 52 -9.59 -5.92 -7.34
C GLN A 52 -9.12 -4.50 -7.65
N PHE A 53 -8.96 -3.66 -6.64
CA PHE A 53 -8.43 -2.30 -6.78
C PHE A 53 -7.08 -2.28 -7.51
N LYS A 54 -6.12 -3.09 -7.07
CA LYS A 54 -4.82 -3.22 -7.72
C LYS A 54 -4.92 -3.71 -9.16
N LYS A 55 -5.82 -4.65 -9.46
CA LYS A 55 -6.04 -5.13 -10.85
C LYS A 55 -6.52 -4.02 -11.76
N VAL A 56 -7.36 -3.11 -11.27
CA VAL A 56 -7.81 -1.95 -12.03
C VAL A 56 -6.64 -0.99 -12.24
N LEU A 57 -5.90 -0.64 -11.20
CA LEU A 57 -4.74 0.25 -11.30
C LEU A 57 -3.68 -0.27 -12.27
N LYS A 58 -3.35 -1.57 -12.22
CA LYS A 58 -2.36 -2.20 -13.11
C LYS A 58 -2.75 -2.16 -14.60
N LYS A 59 -4.01 -1.90 -14.94
CA LYS A 59 -4.45 -1.73 -16.33
C LYS A 59 -4.24 -0.30 -16.84
N VAL A 60 -4.11 0.68 -15.95
CA VAL A 60 -4.07 2.10 -16.30
C VAL A 60 -2.72 2.74 -16.00
N THR A 61 -1.95 2.21 -15.04
CA THR A 61 -0.72 2.84 -14.57
C THR A 61 0.29 1.82 -14.03
N THR A 62 1.51 2.27 -13.77
CA THR A 62 2.54 1.48 -13.10
C THR A 62 2.26 1.44 -11.60
N VAL A 63 2.08 0.24 -11.04
CA VAL A 63 1.78 0.05 -9.61
C VAL A 63 3.00 -0.48 -8.88
N TYR A 64 3.45 0.25 -7.87
CA TYR A 64 4.55 -0.12 -6.98
C TYR A 64 4.01 -0.56 -5.61
N GLU A 65 4.55 -1.64 -5.05
CA GLU A 65 4.23 -2.07 -3.69
C GLU A 65 5.26 -1.55 -2.70
N VAL A 66 4.79 -0.96 -1.59
CA VAL A 66 5.67 -0.55 -0.48
C VAL A 66 6.54 -1.71 0.00
N SER A 67 5.96 -2.90 0.13
CA SER A 67 6.69 -4.10 0.58
C SER A 67 7.83 -4.50 -0.36
N ASP A 68 7.66 -4.33 -1.67
CA ASP A 68 8.69 -4.66 -2.65
C ASP A 68 9.77 -3.58 -2.72
N LEU A 69 9.37 -2.30 -2.65
CA LEU A 69 10.31 -1.19 -2.52
C LEU A 69 11.17 -1.33 -1.27
N LEU A 70 10.57 -1.69 -0.13
CA LEU A 70 11.29 -1.94 1.11
C LEU A 70 12.29 -3.10 0.96
N LYS A 71 11.89 -4.22 0.32
CA LYS A 71 12.83 -5.31 0.02
C LYS A 71 13.98 -4.86 -0.86
N THR A 72 13.73 -4.01 -1.86
CA THR A 72 14.78 -3.45 -2.71
C THR A 72 15.77 -2.63 -1.90
N VAL A 73 15.29 -1.71 -1.05
CA VAL A 73 16.14 -0.90 -0.17
C VAL A 73 16.93 -1.78 0.80
N LEU A 74 16.29 -2.78 1.42
CA LEU A 74 16.96 -3.72 2.32
C LEU A 74 17.90 -4.70 1.61
N SER A 75 17.84 -4.82 0.29
CA SER A 75 18.78 -5.66 -0.49
C SER A 75 20.05 -4.89 -0.82
N ASP A 76 20.00 -3.57 -0.80
CA ASP A 76 21.15 -2.70 -0.94
C ASP A 76 21.93 -2.62 0.39
N GLN A 77 23.23 -2.94 0.35
CA GLN A 77 24.09 -3.04 1.54
C GLN A 77 24.44 -1.67 2.12
N GLU A 78 24.42 -0.59 1.32
CA GLU A 78 24.66 0.78 1.82
C GLU A 78 23.45 1.35 2.56
N SER A 79 22.24 0.98 2.16
CA SER A 79 20.98 1.45 2.73
C SER A 79 20.63 0.86 4.11
N LYS A 80 21.44 -0.08 4.64
CA LYS A 80 21.25 -0.73 5.95
C LYS A 80 21.91 0.00 7.15
N ARG A 81 22.57 1.13 6.91
CA ARG A 81 23.24 1.92 7.96
C ARG A 81 22.30 2.90 8.65
#